data_AF-A0A485CKN7-F1
#
_entry.id   AF-A0A485CKN7-F1
#
_cell.length_a   1.000
_cell.length_b   1.000
_cell.length_c   1.000
_cell.angle_alpha   90.00
_cell.angle_beta   90.00
_cell.angle_gamma   90.00
#
_symmetry.space_group_name_H-M   'P 1'
#
loop_
_entity.id
_entity.type
_entity.pdbx_description
1 polymer ?
#
loop_
_entity_poly.entity_id
_entity_poly.type
_entity_poly.pdbx_seq_one_letter_code
_entity_poly.pdbx_strand_id
1 'polypeptide(L)' 'MKTRFFIYEAYKDEDAVLAHKKTPHYLACVEKLDEMMSQPRQKRSFVGLLPE' A
#
# COMPACT_ATOMS: atom_id res chain seq x y z
N MET A 1 15.00 -11.61 10.15
CA MET A 1 14.43 -11.44 8.79
C MET A 1 14.66 -9.98 8.37
N LYS A 2 15.66 -9.70 7.52
CA LYS A 2 16.10 -8.33 7.22
C LYS A 2 15.45 -7.70 5.98
N THR A 3 14.76 -8.50 5.16
CA THR A 3 14.20 -8.13 3.85
C THR A 3 12.68 -8.27 3.77
N ARG A 4 11.99 -8.29 4.92
CA ARG A 4 10.52 -8.25 4.97
C ARG A 4 10.07 -6.90 5.51
N PHE A 5 9.30 -6.20 4.71
CA PHE A 5 8.76 -4.88 5.04
C PHE A 5 7.23 -4.94 5.09
N PHE A 6 6.65 -4.06 5.90
CA PHE A 6 5.21 -3.86 5.99
C PHE A 6 4.92 -2.38 5.79
N ILE A 7 3.92 -2.07 4.98
CA ILE A 7 3.41 -0.71 4.78
C ILE A 7 2.01 -0.68 5.38
N TYR A 8 1.79 0.21 6.33
CA TYR A 8 0.47 0.45 6.93
C TYR A 8 -0.14 1.67 6.25
N GLU A 9 -1.15 1.44 5.42
CA GLU A 9 -1.88 2.48 4.70
C GLU A 9 -3.28 2.60 5.30
N ALA A 10 -3.58 3.75 5.89
CA ALA A 10 -4.91 4.07 6.43
C ALA A 10 -5.49 5.25 5.65
N TYR A 11 -6.76 5.11 5.26
CA TYR A 11 -7.51 6.10 4.49
C TYR A 11 -8.86 6.33 5.15
N LYS A 12 -9.44 7.50 4.92
CA LYS A 12 -10.76 7.86 5.44
C LYS A 12 -11.87 6.97 4.88
N ASP A 13 -11.78 6.62 3.60
CA ASP A 13 -12.78 5.87 2.86
C ASP A 13 -12.13 5.13 1.66
N GLU A 14 -12.94 4.35 0.94
CA GLU A 14 -12.49 3.59 -0.23
C GLU A 14 -12.12 4.50 -1.42
N ASP A 15 -12.78 5.65 -1.56
CA ASP A 15 -12.49 6.61 -2.63
C ASP A 15 -11.07 7.17 -2.48
N ALA A 16 -10.64 7.46 -1.25
CA ALA A 16 -9.27 7.89 -0.95
C ALA A 16 -8.24 6.78 -1.29
N VAL A 17 -8.56 5.50 -1.08
CA VAL A 17 -7.72 4.37 -1.52
C VAL A 17 -7.59 4.36 -3.05
N LEU A 18 -8.71 4.52 -3.76
CA LEU A 18 -8.74 4.54 -5.23
C LEU A 18 -8.00 5.76 -5.81
N ALA A 19 -8.13 6.91 -5.15
CA ALA A 19 -7.40 8.12 -5.51
C ALA A 19 -5.89 7.96 -5.32
N HIS A 20 -5.47 7.37 -4.19
CA HIS A 20 -4.05 7.08 -3.93
C HIS A 20 -3.42 6.24 -5.04
N LYS A 21 -4.12 5.20 -5.50
CA LYS A 21 -3.62 4.31 -6.57
C LYS A 21 -3.45 4.99 -7.93
N LYS A 22 -3.95 6.22 -8.11
CA LYS A 22 -3.82 7.01 -9.33
C LYS A 22 -2.74 8.09 -9.23
N THR A 23 -2.11 8.26 -8.06
CA THR A 23 -1.12 9.32 -7.87
C THR A 23 0.18 9.01 -8.62
N PRO A 24 0.93 10.02 -9.09
CA PRO A 24 2.21 9.80 -9.74
C PRO A 24 3.23 9.03 -8.88
N HIS A 25 3.22 9.26 -7.55
CA HIS A 25 4.14 8.58 -6.64
C HIS A 25 3.80 7.09 -6.48
N TYR A 26 2.51 6.72 -6.42
CA TYR A 26 2.13 5.31 -6.34
C TYR A 26 2.53 4.57 -7.61
N LEU A 27 2.27 5.15 -8.79
CA LEU A 27 2.63 4.55 -10.07
C LEU A 27 4.14 4.34 -10.20
N ALA A 28 4.94 5.36 -9.89
CA ALA A 28 6.40 5.25 -9.91
C ALA A 28 6.94 4.23 -8.87
N CYS A 29 6.27 4.11 -7.71
CA CYS A 29 6.62 3.11 -6.70
C CYS A 29 6.35 1.68 -7.21
N VAL A 30 5.18 1.45 -7.82
CA VAL A 30 4.82 0.14 -8.38
C VAL A 30 5.78 -0.27 -9.48
N GLU A 31 6.13 0.64 -10.39
CA GLU A 31 7.09 0.39 -11.47
C GLU A 31 8.46 -0.04 -10.92
N LYS A 32 9.01 0.70 -9.95
CA LYS A 32 10.32 0.38 -9.39
C LYS A 32 10.33 -0.85 -8.49
N LEU A 33 9.20 -1.15 -7.84
CA LEU A 33 9.12 -2.31 -6.95
C LEU A 33 9.15 -3.64 -7.71
N ASP A 34 8.74 -3.68 -8.98
CA ASP A 34 8.64 -4.94 -9.74
C ASP A 34 9.99 -5.68 -9.79
N GLU A 35 11.09 -4.95 -9.99
CA GLU A 35 12.45 -5.50 -10.00
C GLU A 35 13.00 -5.84 -8.61
N MET A 36 12.44 -5.27 -7.53
CA MET A 36 12.94 -5.42 -6.16
C MET A 36 12.25 -6.52 -5.37
N MET A 37 11.07 -6.98 -5.82
CA MET A 37 10.23 -7.91 -5.07
C MET A 37 10.67 -9.36 -5.29
N SER A 38 11.07 -10.04 -4.21
CA SER A 38 11.38 -11.48 -4.24
C SER A 38 10.14 -12.38 -4.38
N GLN A 39 8.94 -11.83 -4.19
CA GLN A 39 7.65 -12.51 -4.30
C GLN A 39 6.52 -11.48 -4.47
N PRO A 40 5.33 -11.86 -4.97
CA PRO A 40 4.18 -10.95 -5.04
C PRO A 40 3.84 -10.32 -3.68
N ARG A 41 3.41 -9.05 -3.71
CA ARG A 41 2.94 -8.32 -2.52
C ARG A 41 1.68 -8.98 -1.94
N GLN A 42 1.57 -9.01 -0.62
CA GLN A 42 0.38 -9.46 0.09
C GLN A 42 -0.33 -8.27 0.74
N LYS A 43 -1.67 -8.27 0.70
CA LYS A 43 -2.50 -7.24 1.33
C LYS A 43 -3.44 -7.87 2.35
N ARG A 44 -3.56 -7.25 3.52
CA ARG A 44 -4.61 -7.53 4.51
C ARG A 44 -5.31 -6.22 4.87
N SER A 45 -6.62 -6.18 4.71
CA SER A 45 -7.44 -5.03 5.11
C SER A 45 -7.91 -5.20 6.56
N PHE A 46 -8.09 -4.07 7.24
CA PHE A 46 -8.61 -4.00 8.60
C PHE A 46 -9.71 -2.93 8.67
N VAL A 47 -10.61 -3.06 9.64
CA VAL A 47 -11.60 -2.03 9.97
C VAL A 47 -10.97 -1.12 11.04
N GLY A 48 -10.80 0.16 10.73
CA GLY A 48 -10.34 1.15 11.69
C GLY A 48 -11.46 1.50 12.66
N LEU A 49 -11.33 1.09 13.93
CA LEU A 49 -12.33 1.38 14.96
C LEU A 49 -12.08 2.71 15.69
N LEU A 50 -10.83 3.20 15.68
CA LEU A 50 -10.37 4.41 16.37
C LEU A 50 -9.23 5.06 15.58
N PRO A 51 -8.95 6.37 15.79
CA PRO A 51 -9.77 7.33 16.52
C PRO A 51 -11.02 7.74 15.72
N GLU A 52 -12.11 8.08 16.41
CA GLU A 52 -13.26 8.77 15.79
C GLU A 52 -12.90 10.22 15.41
#